data_AF-A0A9W8B832-F1
#
_entry.id   AF-A0A9W8B832-F1
#
_cell.length_a   1.000
_cell.length_b   1.000
_cell.length_c   1.000
_cell.angle_alpha   90.00
_cell.angle_beta   90.00
_cell.angle_gamma   90.00
#
_symmetry.space_group_name_H-M   'P 1'
#
loop_
_entity.id
_entity.type
_entity.pdbx_description
1 polymer ?
#
loop_
_entity_poly.entity_id
_entity_poly.type
_entity_poly.pdbx_seq_one_letter_code
_entity_poly.pdbx_strand_id
1 'polypeptide(L)'
;LSAEEQAYLSDFSSERLVDLYRIWTVKEAYVKAIGVGIAAVDLSQINVELPLPGCSALVRVGKEPVQLDFTTGSLDHGKYVYAIAQSRGTASALNVVDFDEIIAWAADGLEEADSLQK
;
A
#
# COMPACT_ATOMS: atom_id res chain seq x y z
N LEU A 1 2.61 6.43 -14.57
CA LEU A 1 2.71 7.68 -13.79
C LEU A 1 1.92 8.76 -14.50
N SER A 2 1.21 9.61 -13.78
CA SER A 2 0.56 10.79 -14.34
C SER A 2 1.61 11.84 -14.73
N ALA A 3 1.20 12.87 -15.48
CA ALA A 3 2.10 13.96 -15.85
C ALA A 3 2.59 14.76 -14.62
N GLU A 4 1.72 14.93 -13.61
CA GLU A 4 2.04 15.61 -12.35
C GLU A 4 3.11 14.85 -11.56
N GLU A 5 3.00 13.52 -11.48
CA GLU A 5 3.98 12.67 -10.81
C GLU A 5 5.33 12.67 -11.55
N GLN A 6 5.31 12.65 -12.89
CA GLN A 6 6.53 12.75 -13.69
C GLN A 6 7.24 14.10 -13.46
N ALA A 7 6.48 15.19 -13.39
CA ALA A 7 7.03 16.52 -13.10
C ALA A 7 7.61 16.57 -11.67
N TYR A 8 6.92 16.00 -10.68
CA TYR A 8 7.40 15.89 -9.31
C TYR A 8 8.70 15.08 -9.18
N LEU A 9 8.82 13.99 -9.95
CA LEU A 9 9.98 13.09 -9.98
C LEU A 9 11.07 13.50 -10.97
N SER A 10 10.94 14.67 -11.61
CA SER A 10 11.82 15.08 -12.72
C SER A 10 13.28 15.32 -12.31
N ASP A 11 13.52 15.67 -11.05
CA ASP A 11 14.87 15.77 -10.48
C ASP A 11 15.25 14.42 -9.84
N PHE A 12 16.14 13.66 -10.51
CA PHE A 12 16.42 12.29 -10.11
C PHE A 12 17.44 12.24 -8.97
N SER A 13 16.97 11.95 -7.76
CA SER A 13 17.77 11.75 -6.54
C SER A 13 17.42 10.43 -5.85
N SER A 14 18.23 9.98 -4.88
CA SER A 14 17.91 8.78 -4.09
C SER A 14 16.59 8.92 -3.32
N GLU A 15 16.29 10.11 -2.81
CA GLU A 15 15.00 10.40 -2.16
C GLU A 15 13.85 10.32 -3.16
N ARG A 16 14.04 10.82 -4.37
CA ARG A 16 13.03 10.77 -5.43
C ARG A 16 12.81 9.36 -5.97
N LEU A 17 13.84 8.50 -5.93
CA LEU A 17 13.66 7.08 -6.20
C LEU A 17 12.76 6.41 -5.16
N VAL A 18 12.90 6.75 -3.87
CA VAL A 18 12.00 6.27 -2.83
C VAL A 18 10.58 6.78 -3.07
N ASP A 19 10.41 8.05 -3.42
CA ASP A 19 9.09 8.61 -3.74
C ASP A 19 8.44 7.95 -4.97
N LEU A 20 9.23 7.59 -5.99
CA LEU A 20 8.73 6.80 -7.12
C LEU A 20 8.11 5.48 -6.64
N TYR A 21 8.80 4.75 -5.77
CA TYR A 21 8.29 3.48 -5.22
C TYR A 21 7.10 3.71 -4.26
N ARG A 22 7.06 4.83 -3.53
CA ARG A 22 5.89 5.20 -2.72
C ARG A 22 4.67 5.47 -3.59
N ILE A 23 4.82 6.24 -4.67
CA ILE A 23 3.75 6.46 -5.66
C ILE A 23 3.28 5.13 -6.25
N TRP A 24 4.23 4.29 -6.68
CA TRP A 24 3.91 2.97 -7.23
C TRP A 24 3.08 2.12 -6.26
N THR A 25 3.57 1.96 -5.03
CA THR A 25 2.92 1.11 -4.01
C THR A 25 1.55 1.64 -3.60
N VAL A 26 1.35 2.96 -3.54
CA VAL A 26 0.01 3.55 -3.29
C VAL A 26 -0.96 3.21 -4.42
N LYS A 27 -0.54 3.33 -5.68
CA LYS A 27 -1.40 2.95 -6.83
C LYS A 27 -1.73 1.46 -6.81
N GLU A 28 -0.74 0.62 -6.52
CA GLU A 28 -0.95 -0.82 -6.42
C GLU A 28 -1.90 -1.18 -5.27
N ALA A 29 -1.76 -0.53 -4.11
CA ALA A 29 -2.66 -0.70 -2.97
C ALA A 29 -4.10 -0.29 -3.31
N TYR A 30 -4.29 0.83 -4.02
CA TYR A 30 -5.61 1.23 -4.52
C TYR A 30 -6.22 0.15 -5.43
N VAL A 31 -5.48 -0.30 -6.45
CA VAL A 31 -5.96 -1.31 -7.40
C VAL A 31 -6.32 -2.63 -6.69
N LYS A 32 -5.52 -3.04 -5.70
CA LYS A 32 -5.82 -4.22 -4.87
C LYS A 32 -7.08 -4.03 -4.03
N ALA A 33 -7.25 -2.86 -3.43
CA ALA A 33 -8.42 -2.56 -2.59
C ALA A 33 -9.73 -2.59 -3.37
N ILE A 34 -9.74 -2.15 -4.63
CA ILE A 34 -10.94 -2.21 -5.49
C ILE A 34 -11.13 -3.57 -6.19
N GLY A 35 -10.12 -4.46 -6.15
CA GLY A 35 -10.25 -5.85 -6.60
C GLY A 35 -10.31 -6.06 -8.12
N VAL A 36 -9.99 -5.05 -8.93
CA VAL A 36 -10.16 -5.12 -10.40
C VAL A 36 -8.89 -5.58 -11.15
N GLY A 37 -7.74 -5.60 -10.47
CA GLY A 37 -6.45 -5.93 -11.07
C GLY A 37 -5.86 -4.81 -11.94
N ILE A 38 -4.55 -4.88 -12.19
CA ILE A 38 -3.80 -3.77 -12.83
C ILE A 38 -4.14 -3.58 -14.31
N ALA A 39 -4.52 -4.66 -15.02
CA ALA A 39 -4.85 -4.61 -16.44
C ALA A 39 -6.17 -3.88 -16.73
N ALA A 40 -7.05 -3.75 -15.74
CA ALA A 40 -8.34 -3.10 -15.88
C ALA A 40 -8.30 -1.60 -15.55
N VAL A 41 -7.13 -1.06 -15.18
CA VAL A 41 -7.00 0.32 -14.68
C VAL A 41 -5.92 1.06 -15.45
N ASP A 42 -6.27 2.25 -15.94
CA ASP A 42 -5.27 3.19 -16.42
C ASP A 42 -4.59 3.88 -15.23
N LEU A 43 -3.37 3.43 -14.91
CA LEU A 43 -2.57 3.99 -13.81
C LEU A 43 -2.19 5.46 -14.03
N SER A 44 -2.34 6.02 -15.22
CA SER A 44 -2.11 7.45 -15.47
C SER A 44 -3.27 8.32 -14.95
N GLN A 45 -4.46 7.73 -14.76
CA GLN A 45 -5.62 8.41 -14.20
C GLN A 45 -5.62 8.43 -12.67
N ILE A 46 -4.85 7.57 -12.02
CA ILE A 46 -4.67 7.61 -10.57
C ILE A 46 -3.57 8.64 -10.28
N ASN A 47 -3.90 9.73 -9.59
CA ASN A 47 -2.91 10.71 -9.15
C ASN A 47 -2.64 10.50 -7.67
N VAL A 48 -1.38 10.31 -7.33
CA VAL A 48 -0.89 10.21 -5.95
C VAL A 48 -0.14 11.47 -5.59
N GLU A 49 -0.58 12.14 -4.54
CA GLU A 49 0.18 13.19 -3.88
C GLU A 49 0.77 12.62 -2.60
N LEU A 50 2.10 12.74 -2.47
CA LEU A 50 2.81 12.42 -1.25
C LEU A 50 2.99 13.72 -0.45
N PRO A 51 2.18 13.98 0.58
CA PRO A 51 2.52 15.01 1.55
C PRO A 51 3.82 14.65 2.29
N LEU A 52 4.27 15.56 3.16
CA LEU A 52 5.51 15.43 3.94
C LEU A 52 5.71 13.99 4.48
N PRO A 53 6.96 13.52 4.58
CA PRO A 53 7.25 12.18 5.08
C PRO A 53 6.51 11.88 6.39
N GLY A 54 5.82 10.73 6.46
CA GLY A 54 5.00 10.34 7.60
C GLY A 54 3.52 10.76 7.54
N CYS A 55 3.10 11.51 6.52
CA CYS A 55 1.69 11.79 6.27
C CYS A 55 1.05 10.77 5.31
N SER A 56 -0.27 10.60 5.43
CA SER A 56 -1.07 9.76 4.54
C SER A 56 -1.06 10.31 3.12
N ALA A 57 -0.96 9.43 2.11
CA ALA A 57 -1.02 9.84 0.72
C ALA A 57 -2.43 10.31 0.34
N LEU A 58 -2.53 11.35 -0.50
CA LEU A 58 -3.80 11.78 -1.08
C LEU A 58 -3.92 11.17 -2.47
N VAL A 59 -5.06 10.53 -2.75
CA VAL A 59 -5.27 9.82 -4.01
C VAL A 59 -6.53 10.33 -4.70
N ARG A 60 -6.40 10.61 -6.00
CA ARG A 60 -7.51 10.95 -6.87
C ARG A 60 -7.54 10.02 -8.08
N VAL A 61 -8.72 9.78 -8.63
CA VAL A 61 -8.90 9.16 -9.94
C VAL A 61 -9.54 10.18 -10.87
N GLY A 62 -8.81 10.58 -11.90
CA GLY A 62 -9.12 11.79 -12.66
C GLY A 62 -9.10 13.01 -11.74
N LYS A 63 -10.27 13.61 -11.50
CA LYS A 63 -10.42 14.78 -10.61
C LYS A 63 -11.04 14.43 -9.25
N GLU A 64 -11.54 13.21 -9.08
CA GLU A 64 -12.33 12.84 -7.92
C GLU A 64 -11.44 12.23 -6.82
N PRO A 65 -11.54 12.69 -5.56
CA PRO A 65 -10.87 12.04 -4.43
C PRO A 65 -11.47 10.67 -4.17
N VAL A 66 -10.61 9.69 -3.91
CA VAL A 66 -11.06 8.34 -3.54
C VAL A 66 -11.44 8.29 -2.06
N GLN A 67 -12.43 7.47 -1.72
CA GLN A 67 -12.91 7.27 -0.35
C GLN A 67 -12.13 6.15 0.36
N LEU A 68 -10.80 6.28 0.37
CA LEU A 68 -9.88 5.36 1.05
C LEU A 68 -8.76 6.15 1.73
N ASP A 69 -8.34 5.71 2.90
CA ASP A 69 -7.17 6.21 3.60
C ASP A 69 -5.92 5.45 3.12
N PHE A 70 -4.83 6.17 2.86
CA PHE A 70 -3.56 5.59 2.42
C PHE A 70 -2.44 5.88 3.40
N THR A 71 -1.96 4.84 4.08
CA THR A 71 -0.75 4.93 4.90
C THR A 71 0.44 4.47 4.08
N THR A 72 1.55 5.23 4.11
CA THR A 72 2.80 4.86 3.44
C THR A 72 3.92 4.73 4.45
N GLY A 73 4.87 3.85 4.19
CA GLY A 73 6.07 3.72 4.99
C GLY A 73 7.18 3.03 4.24
N SER A 74 8.32 2.88 4.92
CA SER A 74 9.47 2.19 4.38
C SER A 74 10.20 1.40 5.45
N LEU A 75 10.84 0.31 5.04
CA LEU A 75 11.69 -0.53 5.87
C LEU A 75 13.12 -0.48 5.34
N ASP A 76 14.08 -0.85 6.19
CA ASP A 76 15.50 -0.94 5.85
C ASP A 76 16.06 0.31 5.14
N HIS A 77 15.74 1.50 5.69
CA HIS A 77 16.20 2.79 5.17
C HIS A 77 15.76 3.06 3.72
N GLY A 78 14.53 2.69 3.37
CA GLY A 78 13.95 2.97 2.05
C GLY A 78 14.18 1.87 1.01
N LYS A 79 14.83 0.76 1.37
CA LYS A 79 15.01 -0.39 0.47
C LYS A 79 13.70 -1.10 0.13
N TYR A 80 12.78 -1.12 1.09
CA TYR A 80 11.43 -1.65 0.91
C TYR A 80 10.43 -0.56 1.22
N VAL A 81 9.44 -0.40 0.35
CA VAL A 81 8.39 0.60 0.49
C VAL A 81 7.06 -0.14 0.54
N TYR A 82 6.16 0.32 1.41
CA TYR A 82 4.83 -0.24 1.51
C TYR A 82 3.77 0.86 1.53
N ALA A 83 2.57 0.50 1.08
CA ALA A 83 1.38 1.31 1.21
C ALA A 83 0.19 0.43 1.59
N ILE A 84 -0.70 0.97 2.42
CA ILE A 84 -1.93 0.31 2.89
C ILE A 84 -3.10 1.20 2.50
N ALA A 85 -4.08 0.63 1.79
CA ALA A 85 -5.33 1.29 1.44
C ALA A 85 -6.48 0.70 2.27
N GLN A 86 -7.27 1.53 2.93
CA GLN A 86 -8.37 1.08 3.81
C GLN A 86 -9.56 2.04 3.79
N SER A 87 -10.77 1.53 4.03
CA SER A 87 -12.00 2.31 3.91
C SER A 87 -12.38 3.11 5.15
N ARG A 88 -11.97 2.69 6.36
CA ARG A 88 -12.06 3.46 7.63
C ARG A 88 -11.06 2.94 8.67
N GLY A 89 -10.36 3.84 9.36
CA GLY A 89 -9.58 3.52 10.56
C GLY A 89 -8.18 4.12 10.56
N THR A 90 -7.46 4.03 11.67
CA THR A 90 -6.00 4.22 11.70
C THR A 90 -5.34 2.90 11.34
N ALA A 91 -4.37 2.93 10.43
CA ALA A 91 -3.58 1.74 10.13
C ALA A 91 -2.93 1.25 11.43
N SER A 92 -3.14 -0.03 11.74
CA SER A 92 -2.49 -0.68 12.88
C SER A 92 -0.97 -0.69 12.68
N ALA A 93 -0.23 -0.73 13.80
CA ALA A 93 1.21 -0.89 13.75
C ALA A 93 1.60 -2.14 12.95
N LEU A 94 2.68 -2.03 12.16
CA LEU A 94 3.20 -3.14 11.40
C LEU A 94 3.92 -4.08 12.36
N ASN A 95 3.41 -5.31 12.48
CA ASN A 95 4.02 -6.35 13.30
C ASN A 95 4.77 -7.31 12.38
N VAL A 96 6.08 -7.45 12.61
CA VAL A 96 6.88 -8.50 11.98
C VAL A 96 6.66 -9.78 12.76
N VAL A 97 6.33 -10.85 12.06
CA VAL A 97 6.05 -12.18 12.61
C VAL A 97 7.07 -13.16 12.05
N ASP A 98 7.60 -13.99 12.93
CA ASP A 98 8.57 -15.02 12.57
C ASP A 98 7.89 -16.24 11.96
N PHE A 99 8.64 -17.03 11.20
CA PHE A 99 8.09 -18.23 10.55
C PHE A 99 7.50 -19.22 11.56
N ASP A 100 8.14 -19.40 12.72
CA ASP A 100 7.66 -20.29 13.77
C ASP A 100 6.31 -19.83 14.34
N GLU A 101 6.05 -18.52 14.41
CA GLU A 101 4.76 -17.97 14.83
C GLU A 101 3.67 -18.26 13.80
N ILE A 102 4.01 -18.17 12.50
CA ILE A 102 3.09 -18.53 11.40
C ILE A 102 2.73 -20.02 11.48
N ILE A 103 3.70 -20.88 11.77
CA ILE A 103 3.47 -22.33 11.93
C ILE A 103 2.60 -22.62 13.14
N ALA A 104 2.83 -21.95 14.27
CA ALA A 104 2.00 -22.11 15.46
C ALA A 104 0.53 -21.75 15.18
N TRP A 105 0.26 -20.61 14.54
CA TRP A 105 -1.11 -20.21 14.17
C TRP A 105 -1.79 -21.18 13.21
N ALA A 106 -1.03 -21.75 12.27
CA ALA A 106 -1.56 -22.74 11.33
C ALA A 106 -1.95 -24.05 12.06
N ALA A 107 -1.17 -24.47 13.05
CA ALA A 107 -1.48 -25.66 13.85
C ALA A 107 -2.74 -25.45 14.69
N ASP A 108 -2.86 -24.31 15.36
CA ASP A 108 -4.04 -23.96 16.19
C ASP A 108 -5.32 -23.95 15.35
N GLY A 109 -5.28 -23.37 14.14
CA GLY A 109 -6.44 -23.32 13.24
C GLY A 109 -6.90 -24.69 12.72
N LEU A 110 -5.98 -25.66 12.60
CA LEU A 110 -6.31 -27.03 12.20
C LEU A 110 -7.01 -27.80 13.33
N GLU A 111 -6.58 -27.61 14.58
CA GLU A 111 -7.23 -28.22 15.74
C GLU A 111 -8.66 -27.69 15.94
N GLU A 112 -8.90 -26.38 15.75
CA GLU A 112 -10.24 -25.81 15.77
C GLU A 112 -11.14 -26.37 14.67
N ALA A 113 -10.63 -26.51 13.44
CA ALA A 113 -11.39 -27.06 12.32
C ALA A 113 -11.82 -28.52 12.55
N ASP A 114 -10.94 -29.36 13.12
CA ASP A 114 -11.24 -30.76 13.45
C ASP A 114 -12.26 -30.88 14.60
N SER A 115 -12.30 -29.91 15.51
CA SER A 115 -13.26 -29.88 16.62
C SER A 115 -14.69 -29.54 16.18
N LEU A 116 -14.85 -28.76 15.10
CA LEU A 116 -16.15 -28.36 14.53
C LEU A 116 -16.79 -29.44 13.64
N GLN A 117 -16.05 -30.50 13.28
CA GLN A 117 -16.53 -31.62 12.45
C GLN A 117 -17.03 -32.82 13.25
N LYS A 118 -16.99 -32.79 14.59
CA LYS A 118 -17.49 -33.83 15.50
C LYS A 118 -18.83 -33.46 16.11
#